data_AF-A0A1J5SXL1-F1
#
_entry.id   AF-A0A1J5SXL1-F1
#
_cell.length_a   1.000
_cell.length_b   1.000
_cell.length_c   1.000
_cell.angle_alpha   90.00
_cell.angle_beta   90.00
_cell.angle_gamma   90.00
#
_symmetry.space_group_name_H-M   'P 1'
#
loop_
_entity.id
_entity.type
_entity.pdbx_description
1 polymer ?
#
loop_
_entity_poly.entity_id
_entity_poly.type
_entity_poly.pdbx_seq_one_letter_code
_entity_poly.pdbx_strand_id
1 'polypeptide(L)'
;MSTTSAVPKFPAANDSLHAELRKRVQQYFEEKGIKATGTIGLFTKATLMIAGFIIVYIQLLVWTPVWYIGLAECIILGGLIAGIGFNVMHDGSHGSFSKNKWTNKLAAYSANIVGANHFMWNMKHNMIHHSFTNVDGVDDDIEIGFLMRMAPTQKRMWAHRFQHFYFWVLYSMLYVFWIFFTDYKKYFSQRIGAFPLKKMNTKDHIAFWLTKLYHGFVFIALPIILVGWLPWLIGFLTMSLVSGFILSIVFQLAHTVEGTEFPVVDASNSKLPDEFAAHQIKTTANFATKNKLVSWLVGGLNFQIEHHLFPKISHVHYPAISKIVRNVCREYQLQYIEYPTMRRAIVAHVRFLRQMGKYD
;
A
#
# COMPACT_ATOMS: atom_id res chain seq x y z
N MET A 1 -21.42 -14.62 19.76
CA MET A 1 -20.28 -15.32 20.39
C MET A 1 -19.01 -14.88 19.67
N SER A 2 -18.17 -14.09 20.34
CA SER A 2 -16.90 -13.61 19.78
C SER A 2 -15.86 -14.71 19.95
N THR A 3 -15.76 -15.62 18.98
CA THR A 3 -14.59 -16.49 18.86
C THR A 3 -13.38 -15.58 18.65
N THR A 4 -12.53 -15.44 19.66
CA THR A 4 -11.17 -14.93 19.45
C THR A 4 -10.49 -15.89 18.49
N SER A 5 -10.56 -15.61 17.19
CA SER A 5 -9.83 -16.39 16.19
C SER A 5 -8.36 -16.32 16.57
N ALA A 6 -7.75 -17.47 16.86
CA ALA A 6 -6.34 -17.53 17.16
C ALA A 6 -5.55 -16.89 16.01
N VAL A 7 -4.51 -16.14 16.36
CA VAL A 7 -3.64 -15.49 15.36
C VAL A 7 -3.06 -16.57 14.45
N PRO A 8 -3.17 -16.43 13.11
CA PRO A 8 -2.64 -17.42 12.18
C PRO A 8 -1.15 -17.64 12.38
N LYS A 9 -0.68 -18.87 12.17
CA LYS A 9 0.73 -19.23 12.30
C LYS A 9 1.24 -19.86 11.03
N PHE A 10 2.46 -19.51 10.64
CA PHE A 10 3.15 -20.23 9.58
C PHE A 10 3.64 -21.59 10.11
N PRO A 11 3.56 -22.66 9.30
CA PRO A 11 4.19 -23.93 9.63
C PRO A 11 5.72 -23.73 9.70
N ALA A 12 6.36 -24.45 10.62
CA ALA A 12 7.81 -24.52 10.65
C ALA A 12 8.29 -25.36 9.46
N ALA A 13 9.24 -24.84 8.68
CA ALA A 13 9.90 -25.57 7.60
C ALA A 13 11.32 -25.95 8.04
N ASN A 14 11.69 -27.23 7.88
CA ASN A 14 13.04 -27.70 8.16
C ASN A 14 14.06 -27.08 7.18
N ASP A 15 13.67 -26.94 5.91
CA ASP A 15 14.40 -26.22 4.87
C ASP A 15 13.61 -24.97 4.47
N SER A 16 13.84 -23.85 5.14
CA SER A 16 13.08 -22.63 4.87
C SER A 16 13.53 -21.95 3.56
N LEU A 17 12.63 -21.88 2.57
CA LEU A 17 12.78 -21.08 1.35
C LEU A 17 13.15 -19.64 1.68
N HIS A 18 12.59 -19.09 2.75
CA HIS A 18 12.88 -17.73 3.19
C HIS A 18 14.34 -17.57 3.60
N ALA A 19 14.92 -18.57 4.27
CA ALA A 19 16.34 -18.56 4.64
C ALA A 19 17.25 -18.62 3.41
N GLU A 20 16.94 -19.46 2.43
CA GLU A 20 17.71 -19.57 1.18
C GLU A 20 17.62 -18.27 0.36
N LEU A 21 16.42 -17.70 0.22
CA LEU A 21 16.19 -16.40 -0.42
C LEU A 21 17.01 -15.29 0.26
N ARG A 22 16.98 -15.22 1.60
CA ARG A 22 17.78 -14.26 2.37
C ARG A 22 19.28 -14.44 2.15
N LYS A 23 19.76 -15.68 2.15
CA LYS A 23 21.18 -16.00 1.91
C LYS A 23 21.65 -15.48 0.55
N ARG A 24 20.93 -15.78 -0.54
CA ARG A 24 21.31 -15.34 -1.90
C ARG A 24 21.24 -13.83 -2.08
N VAL A 25 20.22 -13.19 -1.50
CA VAL A 25 20.10 -11.72 -1.54
C VAL A 25 21.21 -11.06 -0.73
N GLN A 26 21.56 -11.60 0.44
CA GLN A 26 22.68 -11.12 1.25
C GLN A 26 24.01 -11.26 0.50
N GLN A 27 24.26 -12.40 -0.13
CA GLN A 27 25.44 -12.62 -0.96
C GLN A 27 25.55 -11.59 -2.09
N TYR A 28 24.44 -11.25 -2.76
CA TYR A 28 24.42 -10.19 -3.78
C TYR A 28 24.90 -8.83 -3.23
N PHE A 29 24.46 -8.44 -2.03
CA PHE A 29 24.90 -7.18 -1.42
C PHE A 29 26.38 -7.20 -1.02
N GLU A 30 26.87 -8.34 -0.51
CA GLU A 30 28.27 -8.53 -0.13
C GLU A 30 29.21 -8.49 -1.34
N GLU A 31 28.90 -9.25 -2.40
CA GLU A 31 29.70 -9.29 -3.63
C GLU A 31 29.76 -7.94 -4.34
N LYS A 32 28.67 -7.15 -4.28
CA LYS A 32 28.63 -5.82 -4.89
C LYS A 32 29.19 -4.72 -4.00
N GLY A 33 29.39 -4.98 -2.71
CA GLY A 33 29.82 -3.96 -1.73
C GLY A 33 28.83 -2.79 -1.61
N ILE A 34 27.54 -3.02 -1.88
CA ILE A 34 26.50 -1.98 -1.81
C ILE A 34 25.59 -2.16 -0.59
N LYS A 35 24.99 -1.06 -0.13
CA LYS A 35 24.06 -1.08 1.01
C LYS A 35 22.65 -1.42 0.52
N ALA A 36 21.89 -2.14 1.35
CA ALA A 36 20.47 -2.45 1.09
C ALA A 36 19.51 -1.26 1.29
N THR A 37 20.01 -0.11 1.77
CA THR A 37 19.23 1.11 1.98
C THR A 37 19.10 1.95 0.71
N GLY A 38 18.31 3.01 0.78
CA GLY A 38 18.16 4.00 -0.29
C GLY A 38 19.47 4.59 -0.80
N THR A 39 19.47 4.99 -2.07
CA THR A 39 20.58 5.66 -2.76
C THR A 39 20.31 7.15 -2.93
N ILE A 40 21.30 7.92 -3.40
CA ILE A 40 21.12 9.36 -3.70
C ILE A 40 19.91 9.60 -4.61
N GLY A 41 19.67 8.72 -5.59
CA GLY A 41 18.50 8.81 -6.47
C GLY A 41 17.16 8.75 -5.73
N LEU A 42 17.06 7.99 -4.63
CA LEU A 42 15.88 7.97 -3.78
C LEU A 42 15.68 9.31 -3.06
N PHE A 43 16.76 9.88 -2.49
CA PHE A 43 16.70 11.18 -1.82
C PHE A 43 16.33 12.29 -2.81
N THR A 44 16.92 12.33 -4.00
CA THR A 44 16.57 13.29 -5.04
C THR A 44 15.10 13.19 -5.42
N LYS A 45 14.61 11.96 -5.62
CA LYS A 45 13.20 11.70 -5.92
C LYS A 45 12.26 12.18 -4.80
N ALA A 46 12.59 11.87 -3.55
CA ALA A 46 11.83 12.34 -2.39
C ALA A 46 11.78 13.87 -2.33
N THR A 47 12.91 14.53 -2.52
CA THR A 47 13.00 16.00 -2.57
C THR A 47 12.14 16.58 -3.68
N LEU A 48 12.20 16.02 -4.89
CA LEU A 48 11.38 16.49 -6.02
C LEU A 48 9.88 16.33 -5.75
N MET A 49 9.45 15.21 -5.18
CA MET A 49 8.04 14.97 -4.86
C MET A 49 7.54 15.89 -3.75
N ILE A 50 8.31 16.08 -2.68
CA ILE A 50 7.94 16.97 -1.57
C ILE A 50 7.96 18.44 -2.01
N ALA A 51 8.99 18.87 -2.75
CA ALA A 51 9.07 20.22 -3.28
C ALA A 51 7.93 20.48 -4.27
N GLY A 52 7.66 19.55 -5.19
CA GLY A 52 6.53 19.66 -6.12
C GLY A 52 5.19 19.75 -5.38
N PHE A 53 5.00 18.95 -4.32
CA PHE A 53 3.79 19.01 -3.49
C PHE A 53 3.62 20.40 -2.87
N ILE A 54 4.67 20.94 -2.26
CA ILE A 54 4.64 22.28 -1.63
C ILE A 54 4.38 23.37 -2.67
N ILE A 55 5.09 23.34 -3.80
CA ILE A 55 4.97 24.35 -4.86
C ILE A 55 3.55 24.37 -5.43
N VAL A 56 3.03 23.21 -5.85
CA VAL A 56 1.68 23.11 -6.42
C VAL A 56 0.62 23.52 -5.40
N TYR A 57 0.78 23.09 -4.15
CA TYR A 57 -0.14 23.47 -3.08
C TYR A 57 -0.16 24.98 -2.82
N ILE A 58 1.02 25.63 -2.75
CA ILE A 58 1.11 27.09 -2.60
C ILE A 58 0.52 27.80 -3.82
N GLN A 59 0.78 27.30 -5.02
CA GLN A 59 0.28 27.90 -6.26
C GLN A 59 -1.25 27.90 -6.32
N LEU A 60 -1.87 26.78 -5.96
CA LEU A 60 -3.32 26.65 -5.87
C LEU A 60 -3.96 27.64 -4.88
N LEU A 61 -3.26 27.94 -3.78
CA LEU A 61 -3.81 28.79 -2.71
C LEU A 61 -3.52 30.28 -2.87
N VAL A 62 -2.35 30.65 -3.38
CA VAL A 62 -1.88 32.04 -3.40
C VAL A 62 -2.06 32.67 -4.77
N TRP A 63 -1.70 31.95 -5.84
CA TRP A 63 -1.79 32.47 -7.20
C TRP A 63 -3.16 32.23 -7.83
N THR A 64 -3.91 31.23 -7.35
CA THR A 64 -5.27 30.93 -7.79
C THR A 64 -5.40 30.90 -9.32
N PRO A 65 -4.74 29.94 -9.99
CA PRO A 65 -4.72 29.91 -11.45
C PRO A 65 -6.13 29.76 -12.03
N VAL A 66 -6.30 30.10 -13.31
CA VAL A 66 -7.56 29.90 -14.02
C VAL A 66 -8.03 28.44 -13.90
N TRP A 67 -9.35 28.26 -13.83
CA TRP A 67 -9.98 27.03 -13.31
C TRP A 67 -9.46 25.71 -13.94
N TYR A 68 -9.15 25.68 -15.23
CA TYR A 68 -8.66 24.46 -15.90
C TYR A 68 -7.20 24.13 -15.54
N ILE A 69 -6.36 25.15 -15.32
CA ILE A 69 -5.00 24.96 -14.79
C ILE A 69 -5.08 24.51 -13.34
N GLY A 70 -5.92 25.16 -12.53
CA GLY A 70 -6.15 24.76 -11.14
C GLY A 70 -6.62 23.32 -11.02
N LEU A 71 -7.52 22.87 -11.90
CA LEU A 71 -7.98 21.49 -11.92
C LEU A 71 -6.84 20.51 -12.27
N ALA A 72 -6.01 20.84 -13.26
CA ALA A 72 -4.83 20.03 -13.61
C ALA A 72 -3.82 19.96 -12.45
N GLU A 73 -3.61 21.07 -11.73
CA GLU A 73 -2.78 21.13 -10.53
C GLU A 73 -3.35 20.29 -9.39
N CYS A 74 -4.67 20.27 -9.18
CA CYS A 74 -5.29 19.37 -8.21
C CYS A 74 -5.07 17.88 -8.56
N ILE A 75 -5.11 17.52 -9.85
CA ILE A 75 -4.77 16.15 -10.31
C ILE A 75 -3.30 15.83 -9.99
N ILE A 76 -2.39 16.75 -10.31
CA ILE A 76 -0.96 16.60 -10.00
C ILE A 76 -0.75 16.46 -8.49
N LEU A 77 -1.43 17.27 -7.68
CA LEU A 77 -1.36 17.22 -6.22
C LEU A 77 -1.85 15.87 -5.68
N GLY A 78 -2.94 15.32 -6.22
CA GLY A 78 -3.41 13.97 -5.90
C GLY A 78 -2.38 12.89 -6.25
N GLY A 79 -1.73 13.01 -7.41
CA GLY A 79 -0.62 12.14 -7.80
C GLY A 79 0.62 12.26 -6.90
N LEU A 80 0.95 13.47 -6.45
CA LEU A 80 2.05 13.73 -5.52
C LEU A 80 1.78 13.18 -4.13
N ILE A 81 0.54 13.23 -3.64
CA ILE A 81 0.13 12.58 -2.38
C ILE A 81 0.41 11.07 -2.45
N ALA A 82 -0.07 10.40 -3.50
CA ALA A 82 0.19 8.98 -3.69
C ALA A 82 1.69 8.69 -3.87
N GLY A 83 2.39 9.53 -4.66
CA GLY A 83 3.83 9.44 -4.88
C GLY A 83 4.65 9.55 -3.59
N ILE A 84 4.36 10.52 -2.72
CA ILE A 84 5.02 10.66 -1.41
C ILE A 84 4.75 9.41 -0.56
N GLY A 85 3.50 8.91 -0.58
CA GLY A 85 3.11 7.65 0.06
C GLY A 85 4.00 6.48 -0.36
N PHE A 86 4.11 6.24 -1.67
CA PHE A 86 4.86 5.10 -2.19
C PHE A 86 6.38 5.23 -2.04
N ASN A 87 6.92 6.45 -2.20
CA ASN A 87 8.36 6.63 -2.42
C ASN A 87 9.12 7.10 -1.20
N VAL A 88 8.44 7.73 -0.24
CA VAL A 88 9.06 8.33 0.94
C VAL A 88 8.54 7.66 2.19
N MET A 89 7.22 7.72 2.35
CA MET A 89 6.52 7.20 3.53
C MET A 89 6.74 5.69 3.69
N HIS A 90 6.58 4.93 2.61
CA HIS A 90 6.60 3.48 2.65
C HIS A 90 7.99 2.90 2.94
N ASP A 91 9.03 3.28 2.18
CA ASP A 91 10.44 2.93 2.46
C ASP A 91 10.86 3.38 3.88
N GLY A 92 10.44 4.59 4.30
CA GLY A 92 10.72 5.11 5.63
C GLY A 92 10.08 4.25 6.73
N SER A 93 8.84 3.80 6.51
CA SER A 93 8.09 2.99 7.47
C SER A 93 8.65 1.59 7.63
N HIS A 94 9.32 1.06 6.61
CA HIS A 94 10.07 -0.20 6.70
C HIS A 94 11.51 -0.04 7.20
N GLY A 95 11.97 1.20 7.38
CA GLY A 95 13.33 1.51 7.79
C GLY A 95 14.38 1.30 6.70
N SER A 96 13.96 1.21 5.44
CA SER A 96 14.82 0.93 4.29
C SER A 96 15.31 2.20 3.57
N PHE A 97 14.65 3.35 3.81
CA PHE A 97 14.98 4.63 3.17
C PHE A 97 16.43 5.09 3.42
N SER A 98 16.96 4.87 4.64
CA SER A 98 18.33 5.28 5.02
C SER A 98 18.94 4.34 6.06
N LYS A 99 20.26 4.40 6.26
CA LYS A 99 20.90 3.78 7.44
C LYS A 99 20.56 4.52 8.74
N ASN A 100 20.24 5.81 8.65
CA ASN A 100 19.94 6.66 9.80
C ASN A 100 18.49 6.47 10.26
N LYS A 101 18.30 6.08 11.53
CA LYS A 101 16.97 5.85 12.13
C LYS A 101 16.08 7.10 12.14
N TRP A 102 16.66 8.28 12.37
CA TRP A 102 15.93 9.55 12.37
C TRP A 102 15.46 9.92 10.97
N THR A 103 16.29 9.70 9.95
CA THR A 103 15.88 9.91 8.54
C THR A 103 14.73 8.99 8.14
N ASN A 104 14.79 7.70 8.50
CA ASN A 104 13.67 6.79 8.26
C ASN A 104 12.41 7.24 8.99
N LYS A 105 12.54 7.68 10.25
CA LYS A 105 11.41 8.21 11.00
C LYS A 105 10.80 9.43 10.30
N LEU A 106 11.61 10.39 9.86
CA LEU A 106 11.11 11.56 9.13
C LEU A 106 10.39 11.15 7.84
N ALA A 107 10.99 10.24 7.06
CA ALA A 107 10.39 9.71 5.85
C ALA A 107 9.05 9.00 6.15
N ALA A 108 8.99 8.15 7.18
CA ALA A 108 7.78 7.47 7.60
C ALA A 108 6.66 8.43 8.05
N TYR A 109 7.01 9.50 8.76
CA TYR A 109 6.07 10.52 9.22
C TYR A 109 5.57 11.44 8.10
N SER A 110 6.12 11.37 6.88
CA SER A 110 5.51 12.03 5.72
C SER A 110 4.08 11.53 5.45
N ALA A 111 3.71 10.32 5.95
CA ALA A 111 2.33 9.83 6.00
C ALA A 111 1.37 10.86 6.63
N ASN A 112 1.81 11.45 7.74
CA ASN A 112 1.03 12.37 8.56
C ASN A 112 0.79 13.70 7.83
N ILE A 113 1.74 14.12 6.99
CA ILE A 113 1.60 15.32 6.16
C ILE A 113 0.52 15.08 5.10
N VAL A 114 0.49 13.89 4.51
CA VAL A 114 -0.45 13.55 3.44
C VAL A 114 -1.75 12.90 3.94
N GLY A 115 -2.08 13.02 5.22
CA GLY A 115 -3.41 12.67 5.79
C GLY A 115 -3.56 11.28 6.39
N ALA A 116 -2.58 10.39 6.19
CA ALA A 116 -2.52 9.10 6.88
C ALA A 116 -1.93 9.26 8.28
N ASN A 117 -1.95 8.22 9.11
CA ASN A 117 -1.23 8.22 10.39
C ASN A 117 -0.19 7.10 10.43
N HIS A 118 1.08 7.43 10.70
CA HIS A 118 2.16 6.45 10.71
C HIS A 118 1.93 5.27 11.66
N PHE A 119 1.38 5.49 12.87
CA PHE A 119 1.10 4.40 13.81
C PHE A 119 0.03 3.45 13.26
N MET A 120 -1.07 4.01 12.74
CA MET A 120 -2.15 3.21 12.14
C MET A 120 -1.66 2.43 10.92
N TRP A 121 -0.86 3.07 10.06
CA TRP A 121 -0.22 2.39 8.92
C TRP A 121 0.69 1.26 9.38
N ASN A 122 1.56 1.48 10.35
CA ASN A 122 2.48 0.46 10.82
C ASN A 122 1.74 -0.74 11.44
N MET A 123 0.64 -0.51 12.15
CA MET A 123 -0.19 -1.60 12.67
C MET A 123 -0.91 -2.35 11.54
N LYS A 124 -1.53 -1.64 10.59
CA LYS A 124 -2.30 -2.21 9.49
C LYS A 124 -1.41 -2.92 8.46
N HIS A 125 -0.50 -2.17 7.86
CA HIS A 125 0.30 -2.60 6.72
C HIS A 125 1.50 -3.43 7.15
N ASN A 126 2.36 -2.86 8.01
CA ASN A 126 3.65 -3.48 8.34
C ASN A 126 3.54 -4.71 9.23
N MET A 127 2.57 -4.72 10.16
CA MET A 127 2.42 -5.82 11.11
C MET A 127 1.42 -6.87 10.66
N ILE A 128 0.26 -6.47 10.14
CA ILE A 128 -0.82 -7.42 9.80
C ILE A 128 -0.70 -7.85 8.34
N HIS A 129 -0.84 -6.92 7.39
CA HIS A 129 -0.83 -7.25 5.96
C HIS A 129 0.45 -7.98 5.53
N HIS A 130 1.63 -7.44 5.83
CA HIS A 130 2.90 -8.10 5.52
C HIS A 130 3.11 -9.47 6.19
N SER A 131 2.38 -9.76 7.27
CA SER A 131 2.42 -11.08 7.89
C SER A 131 1.43 -12.03 7.24
N PHE A 132 0.24 -11.56 6.85
CA PHE A 132 -0.90 -12.41 6.53
C PHE A 132 -1.61 -11.97 5.24
N THR A 133 -0.83 -11.60 4.23
CA THR A 133 -1.29 -11.13 2.91
C THR A 133 -2.38 -12.02 2.34
N ASN A 134 -3.50 -11.44 1.88
CA ASN A 134 -4.65 -12.13 1.29
C ASN A 134 -5.35 -13.17 2.20
N VAL A 135 -5.10 -13.17 3.51
CA VAL A 135 -5.85 -14.02 4.46
C VAL A 135 -7.13 -13.31 4.86
N ASP A 136 -8.28 -13.85 4.43
CA ASP A 136 -9.60 -13.27 4.71
C ASP A 136 -9.90 -13.19 6.22
N GLY A 137 -10.57 -12.12 6.64
CA GLY A 137 -10.83 -11.79 8.05
C GLY A 137 -9.60 -11.32 8.84
N VAL A 138 -8.40 -11.38 8.25
CA VAL A 138 -7.14 -10.95 8.88
C VAL A 138 -6.54 -9.75 8.15
N ASP A 139 -6.40 -9.83 6.84
CA ASP A 139 -5.84 -8.77 6.01
C ASP A 139 -6.89 -7.67 5.71
N ASP A 140 -6.74 -6.52 6.36
CA ASP A 140 -7.63 -5.36 6.20
C ASP A 140 -7.56 -4.76 4.77
N ASP A 141 -6.54 -5.08 3.96
CA ASP A 141 -6.41 -4.57 2.59
C ASP A 141 -7.39 -5.20 1.59
N ILE A 142 -7.93 -6.39 1.91
CA ILE A 142 -8.98 -7.06 1.13
C ILE A 142 -10.37 -6.93 1.78
N GLU A 143 -10.48 -6.19 2.90
CA GLU A 143 -11.73 -5.97 3.63
C GLU A 143 -12.42 -4.66 3.20
N ILE A 144 -13.16 -4.73 2.09
CA ILE A 144 -13.96 -3.60 1.56
C ILE A 144 -15.42 -3.68 2.08
N GLY A 145 -15.74 -4.69 2.89
CA GLY A 145 -17.08 -4.95 3.41
C GLY A 145 -18.08 -5.33 2.32
N PHE A 146 -19.35 -4.95 2.49
CA PHE A 146 -20.41 -5.35 1.56
C PHE A 146 -20.25 -4.77 0.15
N LEU A 147 -19.40 -3.76 -0.05
CA LEU A 147 -19.25 -3.02 -1.30
C LEU A 147 -18.51 -3.83 -2.38
N MET A 148 -17.50 -4.62 -2.02
CA MET A 148 -16.73 -5.44 -2.95
C MET A 148 -16.34 -6.77 -2.33
N ARG A 149 -16.25 -7.79 -3.17
CA ARG A 149 -15.74 -9.11 -2.81
C ARG A 149 -14.36 -9.28 -3.41
N MET A 150 -13.36 -9.32 -2.53
CA MET A 150 -11.94 -9.36 -2.87
C MET A 150 -11.29 -10.71 -2.57
N ALA A 151 -11.99 -11.63 -1.91
CA ALA A 151 -11.53 -13.01 -1.70
C ALA A 151 -12.67 -14.03 -1.93
N PRO A 152 -12.35 -15.27 -2.33
CA PRO A 152 -13.35 -16.33 -2.53
C PRO A 152 -14.13 -16.68 -1.27
N THR A 153 -13.51 -16.60 -0.09
CA THR A 153 -14.17 -16.93 1.19
C THR A 153 -15.16 -15.87 1.68
N GLN A 154 -15.09 -14.65 1.14
CA GLN A 154 -16.01 -13.57 1.51
C GLN A 154 -17.41 -13.84 0.96
N LYS A 155 -18.43 -13.54 1.74
CA LYS A 155 -19.82 -13.73 1.34
C LYS A 155 -20.16 -12.90 0.10
N ARG A 156 -20.68 -13.55 -0.94
CA ARG A 156 -21.16 -12.88 -2.15
C ARG A 156 -22.49 -12.17 -1.92
N MET A 157 -22.57 -10.94 -2.40
CA MET A 157 -23.75 -10.10 -2.43
C MET A 157 -24.16 -9.84 -3.89
N TRP A 158 -25.45 -9.54 -4.11
CA TRP A 158 -25.99 -9.36 -5.46
C TRP A 158 -25.24 -8.29 -6.29
N ALA A 159 -24.76 -7.22 -5.64
CA ALA A 159 -24.06 -6.12 -6.30
C ALA A 159 -22.70 -6.56 -6.84
N HIS A 160 -22.03 -7.55 -6.22
CA HIS A 160 -20.69 -7.98 -6.60
C HIS A 160 -20.60 -8.49 -8.04
N ARG A 161 -21.72 -8.96 -8.63
CA ARG A 161 -21.77 -9.31 -10.06
C ARG A 161 -21.39 -8.15 -10.99
N PHE A 162 -21.48 -6.90 -10.52
CA PHE A 162 -21.14 -5.68 -11.26
C PHE A 162 -19.88 -4.97 -10.74
N GLN A 163 -19.15 -5.54 -9.77
CA GLN A 163 -18.03 -4.83 -9.14
C GLN A 163 -16.90 -4.48 -10.11
N HIS A 164 -16.72 -5.28 -11.16
CA HIS A 164 -15.79 -5.00 -12.26
C HIS A 164 -16.15 -3.75 -13.09
N PHE A 165 -17.34 -3.16 -12.90
CA PHE A 165 -17.72 -1.86 -13.47
C PHE A 165 -17.62 -0.73 -12.45
N TYR A 166 -18.13 -0.90 -11.23
CA TYR A 166 -18.18 0.20 -10.27
C TYR A 166 -16.90 0.39 -9.44
N PHE A 167 -15.93 -0.53 -9.50
CA PHE A 167 -14.71 -0.41 -8.71
C PHE A 167 -13.92 0.88 -9.00
N TRP A 168 -13.97 1.42 -10.23
CA TRP A 168 -13.31 2.68 -10.58
C TRP A 168 -13.73 3.84 -9.66
N VAL A 169 -15.02 3.89 -9.31
CA VAL A 169 -15.57 4.91 -8.42
C VAL A 169 -15.15 4.62 -6.97
N LEU A 170 -15.31 3.37 -6.52
CA LEU A 170 -14.94 2.99 -5.15
C LEU A 170 -13.46 3.19 -4.86
N TYR A 171 -12.58 2.89 -5.81
CA TYR A 171 -11.14 3.06 -5.67
C TYR A 171 -10.78 4.53 -5.54
N SER A 172 -11.41 5.39 -6.34
CA SER A 172 -11.28 6.85 -6.18
C SER A 172 -11.64 7.32 -4.77
N MET A 173 -12.56 6.65 -4.06
CA MET A 173 -12.98 7.05 -2.72
C MET A 173 -12.02 6.63 -1.59
N LEU A 174 -10.99 5.82 -1.85
CA LEU A 174 -10.11 5.28 -0.80
C LEU A 174 -9.54 6.39 0.09
N TYR A 175 -8.97 7.44 -0.50
CA TYR A 175 -8.33 8.51 0.25
C TYR A 175 -9.34 9.28 1.11
N VAL A 176 -10.54 9.56 0.59
CA VAL A 176 -11.64 10.21 1.32
C VAL A 176 -12.08 9.35 2.52
N PHE A 177 -12.32 8.05 2.30
CA PHE A 177 -12.66 7.14 3.40
C PHE A 177 -11.53 7.04 4.42
N TRP A 178 -10.28 7.09 3.99
CA TRP A 178 -9.15 7.02 4.88
C TRP A 178 -9.08 8.23 5.82
N ILE A 179 -9.09 9.43 5.25
CA ILE A 179 -8.92 10.65 6.04
C ILE A 179 -10.11 10.90 6.98
N PHE A 180 -11.33 10.56 6.59
CA PHE A 180 -12.55 10.87 7.36
C PHE A 180 -13.15 9.71 8.16
N PHE A 181 -12.81 8.45 7.84
CA PHE A 181 -13.51 7.31 8.43
C PHE A 181 -12.59 6.22 8.97
N THR A 182 -11.76 5.58 8.14
CA THR A 182 -11.12 4.31 8.54
C THR A 182 -10.10 4.48 9.65
N ASP A 183 -9.34 5.58 9.67
CA ASP A 183 -8.41 5.90 10.77
C ASP A 183 -9.15 6.12 12.10
N TYR A 184 -10.27 6.85 12.08
CA TYR A 184 -11.10 7.09 13.27
C TYR A 184 -11.75 5.81 13.75
N LYS A 185 -12.31 5.00 12.84
CA LYS A 185 -12.88 3.69 13.16
C LYS A 185 -11.86 2.83 13.90
N LYS A 186 -10.63 2.74 13.37
CA LYS A 186 -9.55 1.96 13.99
C LYS A 186 -9.12 2.54 15.34
N TYR A 187 -8.97 3.87 15.42
CA TYR A 187 -8.64 4.55 16.67
C TYR A 187 -9.67 4.31 17.77
N PHE A 188 -10.97 4.48 17.49
CA PHE A 188 -12.00 4.33 18.53
C PHE A 188 -12.34 2.87 18.85
N SER A 189 -12.36 1.99 17.85
CA SER A 189 -12.58 0.55 18.08
C SER A 189 -11.38 -0.14 18.73
N GLN A 190 -10.20 0.48 18.69
CA GLN A 190 -8.92 -0.09 19.13
C GLN A 190 -8.61 -1.43 18.43
N ARG A 191 -9.06 -1.61 17.18
CA ARG A 191 -8.89 -2.84 16.40
C ARG A 191 -8.67 -2.57 14.90
N ILE A 192 -8.02 -3.51 14.24
CA ILE A 192 -7.92 -3.63 12.78
C ILE A 192 -8.34 -5.05 12.42
N GLY A 193 -9.47 -5.21 11.73
CA GLY A 193 -10.10 -6.51 11.55
C GLY A 193 -10.25 -7.26 12.88
N ALA A 194 -9.78 -8.51 12.92
CA ALA A 194 -9.78 -9.33 14.12
C ALA A 194 -8.71 -8.93 15.16
N PHE A 195 -7.73 -8.09 14.82
CA PHE A 195 -6.57 -7.82 15.66
C PHE A 195 -6.75 -6.60 16.56
N PRO A 196 -6.43 -6.68 17.86
CA PRO A 196 -6.35 -5.51 18.72
C PRO A 196 -5.18 -4.61 18.30
N LEU A 197 -5.37 -3.29 18.40
CA LEU A 197 -4.27 -2.35 18.27
C LEU A 197 -3.25 -2.59 19.38
N LYS A 198 -1.97 -2.43 19.05
CA LYS A 198 -0.94 -2.30 20.08
C LYS A 198 -1.31 -1.11 20.97
N LYS A 199 -1.10 -1.24 22.27
CA LYS A 199 -1.38 -0.16 23.23
C LYS A 199 -0.66 1.12 22.78
N MET A 200 -1.46 2.14 22.47
CA MET A 200 -0.99 3.47 22.13
C MET A 200 -0.50 4.15 23.41
N ASN A 201 0.67 4.78 23.35
CA ASN A 201 1.14 5.66 24.41
C ASN A 201 0.60 7.08 24.20
N THR A 202 0.80 7.97 25.17
CA THR A 202 0.34 9.37 25.10
C THR A 202 0.84 10.10 23.85
N LYS A 203 2.09 9.85 23.42
CA LYS A 203 2.66 10.46 22.22
C LYS A 203 1.97 9.97 20.95
N ASP A 204 1.55 8.70 20.89
CA ASP A 204 0.81 8.14 19.76
C ASP A 204 -0.57 8.78 19.64
N HIS A 205 -1.27 8.98 20.76
CA HIS A 205 -2.57 9.67 20.79
C HIS A 205 -2.43 11.15 20.37
N ILE A 206 -1.42 11.85 20.90
CA ILE A 206 -1.12 13.23 20.51
C ILE A 206 -0.80 13.31 19.02
N ALA A 207 0.07 12.43 18.51
CA ALA A 207 0.43 12.39 17.10
C ALA A 207 -0.79 12.13 16.20
N PHE A 208 -1.69 11.24 16.61
CA PHE A 208 -2.95 10.99 15.89
C PHE A 208 -3.79 12.26 15.77
N TRP A 209 -4.12 12.90 16.88
CA TRP A 209 -5.00 14.08 16.85
C TRP A 209 -4.34 15.30 16.22
N LEU A 210 -3.05 15.54 16.46
CA LEU A 210 -2.31 16.61 15.77
C LEU A 210 -2.32 16.40 14.25
N THR A 211 -2.21 15.16 13.79
CA THR A 211 -2.30 14.85 12.34
C THR A 211 -3.68 15.19 11.79
N LYS A 212 -4.76 14.86 12.51
CA LYS A 212 -6.12 15.16 12.08
C LYS A 212 -6.44 16.67 12.11
N LEU A 213 -5.97 17.38 13.14
CA LEU A 213 -6.10 18.84 13.22
C LEU A 213 -5.28 19.53 12.13
N TYR A 214 -4.04 19.10 11.92
CA TYR A 214 -3.19 19.59 10.83
C TYR A 214 -3.87 19.38 9.48
N HIS A 215 -4.34 18.18 9.20
CA HIS A 215 -4.95 17.86 7.90
C HIS A 215 -6.27 18.63 7.69
N GLY A 216 -7.12 18.71 8.72
CA GLY A 216 -8.34 19.50 8.68
C GLY A 216 -8.10 21.00 8.53
N PHE A 217 -7.03 21.54 9.14
CA PHE A 217 -6.69 22.94 8.93
C PHE A 217 -6.10 23.17 7.54
N VAL A 218 -5.06 22.43 7.17
CA VAL A 218 -4.30 22.63 5.94
C VAL A 218 -5.12 22.29 4.71
N PHE A 219 -5.81 21.14 4.63
CA PHE A 219 -6.49 20.75 3.38
C PHE A 219 -7.97 21.17 3.32
N ILE A 220 -8.53 21.71 4.40
CA ILE A 220 -9.94 22.10 4.47
C ILE A 220 -10.10 23.57 4.86
N ALA A 221 -9.81 23.92 6.11
CA ALA A 221 -10.12 25.26 6.61
C ALA A 221 -9.34 26.37 5.87
N LEU A 222 -8.03 26.24 5.74
CA LEU A 222 -7.17 27.23 5.09
C LEU A 222 -7.53 27.45 3.62
N PRO A 223 -7.71 26.42 2.77
CA PRO A 223 -8.16 26.60 1.40
C PRO A 223 -9.54 27.26 1.29
N ILE A 224 -10.51 26.87 2.14
CA ILE A 224 -11.83 27.53 2.14
C ILE A 224 -11.70 29.03 2.42
N ILE A 225 -10.85 29.41 3.37
CA ILE A 225 -10.60 30.82 3.73
C ILE A 225 -9.95 31.58 2.56
N LEU A 226 -8.99 30.97 1.86
CA LEU A 226 -8.20 31.65 0.83
C LEU A 226 -8.87 31.68 -0.55
N VAL A 227 -9.50 30.58 -0.96
CA VAL A 227 -10.03 30.42 -2.33
C VAL A 227 -11.56 30.30 -2.38
N GLY A 228 -12.23 30.25 -1.23
CA GLY A 228 -13.68 30.10 -1.12
C GLY A 228 -14.16 28.65 -1.20
N TRP A 229 -15.40 28.43 -0.76
CA TRP A 229 -16.00 27.10 -0.62
C TRP A 229 -16.07 26.30 -1.92
N LEU A 230 -16.60 26.89 -3.00
CA LEU A 230 -16.84 26.13 -4.24
C LEU A 230 -15.54 25.71 -4.94
N PRO A 231 -14.54 26.60 -5.15
CA PRO A 231 -13.23 26.18 -5.69
C PRO A 231 -12.53 25.15 -4.81
N TRP A 232 -12.58 25.32 -3.48
CA TRP A 232 -12.05 24.32 -2.55
C TRP A 232 -12.73 22.97 -2.73
N LEU A 233 -14.07 22.92 -2.76
CA LEU A 233 -14.80 21.65 -2.85
C LEU A 233 -14.41 20.88 -4.11
N ILE A 234 -14.35 21.57 -5.26
CA ILE A 234 -13.96 20.97 -6.54
C ILE A 234 -12.50 20.49 -6.49
N GLY A 235 -11.58 21.33 -6.00
CA GLY A 235 -10.16 20.99 -5.92
C GLY A 235 -9.88 19.85 -4.94
N PHE A 236 -10.50 19.89 -3.76
CA PHE A 236 -10.37 18.88 -2.73
C PHE A 236 -10.90 17.52 -3.19
N LEU A 237 -12.09 17.49 -3.83
CA LEU A 237 -12.63 16.27 -4.41
C LEU A 237 -11.73 15.74 -5.52
N THR A 238 -11.27 16.60 -6.43
CA THR A 238 -10.39 16.19 -7.55
C THR A 238 -9.10 15.55 -7.03
N MET A 239 -8.37 16.26 -6.17
CA MET A 239 -7.14 15.77 -5.55
C MET A 239 -7.37 14.46 -4.79
N SER A 240 -8.43 14.41 -3.96
CA SER A 240 -8.72 13.24 -3.13
C SER A 240 -9.11 12.01 -3.95
N LEU A 241 -9.93 12.20 -4.98
CA LEU A 241 -10.38 11.11 -5.86
C LEU A 241 -9.23 10.56 -6.69
N VAL A 242 -8.36 11.44 -7.22
CA VAL A 242 -7.15 11.03 -7.95
C VAL A 242 -6.19 10.27 -7.03
N SER A 243 -5.91 10.80 -5.84
CA SER A 243 -5.06 10.14 -4.84
C SER A 243 -5.61 8.76 -4.47
N GLY A 244 -6.91 8.68 -4.13
CA GLY A 244 -7.57 7.43 -3.79
C GLY A 244 -7.46 6.41 -4.91
N PHE A 245 -7.72 6.83 -6.14
CA PHE A 245 -7.67 5.95 -7.29
C PHE A 245 -6.26 5.39 -7.53
N ILE A 246 -5.23 6.25 -7.50
CA ILE A 246 -3.83 5.83 -7.69
C ILE A 246 -3.39 4.88 -6.58
N LEU A 247 -3.69 5.21 -5.32
CA LEU A 247 -3.38 4.35 -4.17
C LEU A 247 -4.04 2.97 -4.33
N SER A 248 -5.35 2.94 -4.56
CA SER A 248 -6.10 1.70 -4.72
C SER A 248 -5.61 0.87 -5.90
N ILE A 249 -5.46 1.46 -7.08
CA ILE A 249 -5.08 0.66 -8.26
C ILE A 249 -3.68 0.05 -8.06
N VAL A 250 -2.71 0.81 -7.53
CA VAL A 250 -1.35 0.28 -7.32
C VAL A 250 -1.33 -0.86 -6.32
N PHE A 251 -2.02 -0.74 -5.18
CA PHE A 251 -2.09 -1.82 -4.19
C PHE A 251 -2.82 -3.05 -4.74
N GLN A 252 -3.95 -2.86 -5.41
CA GLN A 252 -4.79 -3.98 -5.84
C GLN A 252 -4.21 -4.75 -7.03
N LEU A 253 -3.47 -4.08 -7.92
CA LEU A 253 -2.70 -4.76 -8.97
C LEU A 253 -1.62 -5.70 -8.43
N ALA A 254 -1.25 -5.54 -7.17
CA ALA A 254 -0.19 -6.29 -6.51
C ALA A 254 -0.71 -7.50 -5.70
N HIS A 255 -2.02 -7.60 -5.46
CA HIS A 255 -2.61 -8.58 -4.53
C HIS A 255 -3.86 -9.29 -5.05
N THR A 256 -4.72 -8.60 -5.80
CA THR A 256 -6.07 -9.09 -6.16
C THR A 256 -6.20 -9.20 -7.68
N VAL A 257 -5.40 -10.06 -8.29
CA VAL A 257 -5.33 -10.26 -9.75
C VAL A 257 -5.46 -11.74 -10.07
N GLU A 258 -5.65 -12.08 -11.35
CA GLU A 258 -5.64 -13.49 -11.77
C GLU A 258 -4.34 -14.18 -11.30
N GLY A 259 -4.47 -15.39 -10.75
CA GLY A 259 -3.35 -16.21 -10.30
C GLY A 259 -2.88 -15.98 -8.86
N THR A 260 -3.22 -14.87 -8.19
CA THR A 260 -2.90 -14.74 -6.76
C THR A 260 -3.80 -15.63 -5.92
N GLU A 261 -3.23 -16.22 -4.88
CA GLU A 261 -3.95 -17.10 -3.96
C GLU A 261 -4.53 -16.33 -2.77
N PHE A 262 -5.54 -16.94 -2.13
CA PHE A 262 -6.21 -16.46 -0.91
C PHE A 262 -6.20 -17.59 0.13
N PRO A 263 -5.07 -17.82 0.82
CA PRO A 263 -4.91 -18.94 1.73
C PRO A 263 -5.88 -18.87 2.90
N VAL A 264 -6.46 -20.02 3.25
CA VAL A 264 -7.38 -20.18 4.37
C VAL A 264 -6.64 -20.80 5.56
N VAL A 265 -6.86 -20.27 6.74
CA VAL A 265 -6.29 -20.78 7.98
C VAL A 265 -6.99 -22.09 8.37
N ASP A 266 -6.21 -23.13 8.65
CA ASP A 266 -6.75 -24.39 9.15
C ASP A 266 -7.33 -24.17 10.55
N ALA A 267 -8.65 -24.37 10.69
CA ALA A 267 -9.38 -24.15 11.94
C ALA A 267 -8.92 -25.09 13.08
N SER A 268 -8.34 -26.25 12.77
CA SER A 268 -7.94 -27.25 13.77
C SER A 268 -6.66 -26.87 14.53
N ASN A 269 -5.75 -26.16 13.87
CA ASN A 269 -4.40 -25.88 14.40
C ASN A 269 -3.97 -24.41 14.23
N SER A 270 -4.81 -23.58 13.61
CA SER A 270 -4.57 -22.18 13.30
C SER A 270 -3.34 -21.93 12.42
N LYS A 271 -2.97 -22.89 11.56
CA LYS A 271 -1.83 -22.78 10.65
C LYS A 271 -2.27 -22.41 9.24
N LEU A 272 -1.40 -21.68 8.55
CA LEU A 272 -1.47 -21.45 7.11
C LEU A 272 -0.90 -22.66 6.35
N PRO A 273 -1.29 -22.87 5.09
CA PRO A 273 -0.87 -24.03 4.30
C PRO A 273 0.62 -24.00 3.92
N ASP A 274 1.15 -22.81 3.63
CA ASP A 274 2.51 -22.61 3.15
C ASP A 274 3.42 -21.99 4.23
N GLU A 275 4.73 -22.19 4.13
CA GLU A 275 5.67 -21.35 4.90
C GLU A 275 5.64 -19.89 4.44
N PHE A 276 6.20 -18.98 5.25
CA PHE A 276 6.12 -17.54 5.02
C PHE A 276 6.52 -17.09 3.60
N ALA A 277 7.67 -17.52 3.08
CA ALA A 277 8.12 -17.06 1.75
C ALA A 277 7.23 -17.57 0.60
N ALA A 278 6.82 -18.84 0.66
CA ALA A 278 5.92 -19.41 -0.34
C ALA A 278 4.54 -18.72 -0.30
N HIS A 279 4.02 -18.43 0.90
CA HIS A 279 2.80 -17.63 1.08
C HIS A 279 2.94 -16.26 0.40
N GLN A 280 4.02 -15.52 0.66
CA GLN A 280 4.20 -14.20 0.05
C GLN A 280 4.30 -14.27 -1.48
N ILE A 281 5.00 -15.27 -2.03
CA ILE A 281 5.13 -15.46 -3.48
C ILE A 281 3.77 -15.77 -4.14
N LYS A 282 2.93 -16.61 -3.51
CA LYS A 282 1.63 -17.01 -4.05
C LYS A 282 0.54 -15.95 -3.92
N THR A 283 0.63 -15.09 -2.90
CA THR A 283 -0.38 -14.06 -2.59
C THR A 283 -0.08 -12.69 -3.19
N THR A 284 1.06 -12.54 -3.87
CA THR A 284 1.48 -11.26 -4.46
C THR A 284 1.83 -11.39 -5.94
N ALA A 285 1.68 -10.30 -6.67
CA ALA A 285 1.97 -10.22 -8.09
C ALA A 285 2.80 -8.97 -8.40
N ASN A 286 3.74 -9.14 -9.33
CA ASN A 286 4.49 -8.04 -9.91
C ASN A 286 3.80 -7.52 -11.17
N PHE A 287 4.03 -6.26 -11.51
CA PHE A 287 3.51 -5.68 -12.75
C PHE A 287 4.46 -4.65 -13.35
N ALA A 288 4.49 -4.54 -14.68
CA ALA A 288 5.23 -3.49 -15.39
C ALA A 288 6.69 -3.29 -14.93
N THR A 289 7.37 -4.32 -14.44
CA THR A 289 8.70 -4.27 -13.79
C THR A 289 9.79 -3.68 -14.68
N LYS A 290 9.64 -3.83 -16.01
CA LYS A 290 10.55 -3.27 -17.02
C LYS A 290 10.26 -1.81 -17.38
N ASN A 291 9.13 -1.25 -16.94
CA ASN A 291 8.77 0.14 -17.20
C ASN A 291 9.37 1.05 -16.12
N LYS A 292 10.46 1.74 -16.45
CA LYS A 292 11.18 2.62 -15.52
C LYS A 292 10.31 3.77 -15.00
N LEU A 293 9.40 4.31 -15.81
CA LEU A 293 8.51 5.38 -15.39
C LEU A 293 7.51 4.88 -14.33
N VAL A 294 6.89 3.72 -14.56
CA VAL A 294 5.98 3.11 -13.56
C VAL A 294 6.75 2.82 -12.28
N SER A 295 7.90 2.14 -12.35
CA SER A 295 8.73 1.85 -11.18
C SER A 295 9.17 3.12 -10.43
N TRP A 296 9.41 4.22 -11.16
CA TRP A 296 9.70 5.51 -10.56
C TRP A 296 8.46 6.11 -9.88
N LEU A 297 7.28 6.10 -10.51
CA LEU A 297 6.08 6.69 -9.90
C LEU A 297 5.62 5.91 -8.65
N VAL A 298 5.66 4.58 -8.68
CA VAL A 298 5.03 3.73 -7.65
C VAL A 298 6.00 3.21 -6.58
N GLY A 299 7.21 3.75 -6.48
CA GLY A 299 8.15 3.38 -5.40
C GLY A 299 8.49 1.90 -5.34
N GLY A 300 8.57 1.26 -6.51
CA GLY A 300 8.84 -0.18 -6.61
C GLY A 300 7.75 -1.10 -6.04
N LEU A 301 6.55 -0.59 -5.70
CA LEU A 301 5.37 -1.42 -5.37
C LEU A 301 4.91 -2.32 -6.53
N ASN A 302 5.47 -2.11 -7.71
CA ASN A 302 5.28 -2.98 -8.86
C ASN A 302 6.21 -4.22 -8.83
N PHE A 303 7.08 -4.31 -7.82
CA PHE A 303 7.90 -5.45 -7.40
C PHE A 303 7.42 -5.96 -6.02
N GLN A 304 6.13 -6.25 -5.92
CA GLN A 304 5.47 -6.60 -4.66
C GLN A 304 5.95 -7.92 -4.05
N ILE A 305 6.32 -8.90 -4.88
CA ILE A 305 6.89 -10.16 -4.39
C ILE A 305 8.18 -9.87 -3.60
N GLU A 306 9.10 -9.09 -4.17
CA GLU A 306 10.35 -8.72 -3.51
C GLU A 306 10.10 -7.86 -2.28
N HIS A 307 9.13 -6.95 -2.37
CA HIS A 307 8.74 -6.09 -1.27
C HIS A 307 8.27 -6.89 -0.04
N HIS A 308 7.40 -7.88 -0.23
CA HIS A 308 6.87 -8.70 0.86
C HIS A 308 7.89 -9.68 1.43
N LEU A 309 8.79 -10.19 0.60
CA LEU A 309 9.89 -11.05 1.07
C LEU A 309 10.96 -10.24 1.84
N PHE A 310 11.23 -8.99 1.42
CA PHE A 310 12.34 -8.18 1.93
C PHE A 310 11.94 -6.72 2.19
N PRO A 311 10.96 -6.44 3.07
CA PRO A 311 10.43 -5.09 3.25
C PRO A 311 11.49 -4.09 3.74
N LYS A 312 12.51 -4.57 4.47
CA LYS A 312 13.61 -3.75 4.98
C LYS A 312 14.70 -3.41 3.95
N ILE A 313 14.57 -3.87 2.71
CA ILE A 313 15.45 -3.51 1.60
C ILE A 313 14.76 -2.43 0.77
N SER A 314 15.49 -1.36 0.44
CA SER A 314 14.92 -0.24 -0.31
C SER A 314 14.53 -0.67 -1.71
N HIS A 315 13.40 -0.14 -2.18
CA HIS A 315 12.82 -0.51 -3.46
C HIS A 315 13.73 -0.26 -4.67
N VAL A 316 14.74 0.61 -4.52
CA VAL A 316 15.76 0.86 -5.55
C VAL A 316 16.53 -0.40 -5.94
N HIS A 317 16.54 -1.43 -5.08
CA HIS A 317 17.24 -2.71 -5.31
C HIS A 317 16.33 -3.82 -5.85
N TYR A 318 15.01 -3.65 -5.82
CA TYR A 318 14.05 -4.68 -6.26
C TYR A 318 14.25 -5.15 -7.71
N PRO A 319 14.64 -4.31 -8.69
CA PRO A 319 14.96 -4.79 -10.04
C PRO A 319 16.10 -5.82 -10.10
N ALA A 320 17.08 -5.74 -9.20
CA ALA A 320 18.16 -6.73 -9.11
C ALA A 320 17.71 -7.97 -8.34
N ILE A 321 17.06 -7.76 -7.19
CA ILE A 321 16.57 -8.83 -6.31
C ILE A 321 15.53 -9.71 -7.01
N SER A 322 14.67 -9.12 -7.85
CA SER A 322 13.65 -9.87 -8.60
C SER A 322 14.23 -10.95 -9.52
N LYS A 323 15.46 -10.79 -10.00
CA LYS A 323 16.15 -11.81 -10.78
C LYS A 323 16.53 -13.01 -9.90
N ILE A 324 17.00 -12.75 -8.68
CA ILE A 324 17.36 -13.76 -7.70
C ILE A 324 16.09 -14.53 -7.28
N VAL A 325 15.04 -13.80 -6.88
CA VAL A 325 13.76 -14.40 -6.46
C VAL A 325 13.16 -15.26 -7.56
N ARG A 326 13.16 -14.78 -8.81
CA ARG A 326 12.63 -15.55 -9.94
C ARG A 326 13.41 -16.84 -10.20
N ASN A 327 14.73 -16.83 -10.05
CA ASN A 327 15.53 -18.05 -10.20
C ASN A 327 15.21 -19.06 -9.11
N VAL A 328 15.12 -18.61 -7.85
CA VAL A 328 14.71 -19.49 -6.74
C VAL A 328 13.29 -20.02 -6.95
N CYS A 329 12.34 -19.19 -7.41
CA CYS A 329 10.99 -19.68 -7.71
C CYS A 329 11.00 -20.81 -8.75
N ARG A 330 11.88 -20.74 -9.77
CA ARG A 330 12.03 -21.83 -10.76
C ARG A 330 12.59 -23.11 -10.13
N GLU A 331 13.59 -23.00 -9.27
CA GLU A 331 14.21 -24.13 -8.58
C GLU A 331 13.21 -24.84 -7.64
N TYR A 332 12.38 -24.06 -6.93
CA TYR A 332 11.36 -24.56 -6.00
C TYR A 332 9.99 -24.79 -6.64
N GLN A 333 9.89 -24.69 -7.97
CA GLN A 333 8.64 -24.88 -8.73
C GLN A 333 7.47 -24.00 -8.27
N LEU A 334 7.77 -22.80 -7.78
CA LEU A 334 6.78 -21.79 -7.40
C LEU A 334 6.48 -20.87 -8.58
N GLN A 335 5.19 -20.56 -8.77
CA GLN A 335 4.77 -19.62 -9.80
C GLN A 335 5.15 -18.20 -9.42
N TYR A 336 6.06 -17.60 -10.18
CA TYR A 336 6.41 -16.18 -10.06
C TYR A 336 5.43 -15.33 -10.90
N ILE A 337 4.43 -14.73 -10.26
CA ILE A 337 3.37 -13.99 -10.93
C ILE A 337 3.87 -12.59 -11.34
N GLU A 338 3.96 -12.34 -12.64
CA GLU A 338 4.36 -11.04 -13.17
C GLU A 338 3.60 -10.68 -14.44
N TYR A 339 2.96 -9.51 -14.43
CA TYR A 339 2.31 -8.93 -15.58
C TYR A 339 3.26 -7.99 -16.35
N PRO A 340 3.54 -8.22 -17.65
CA PRO A 340 4.53 -7.43 -18.38
C PRO A 340 4.25 -5.93 -18.48
N THR A 341 2.97 -5.51 -18.37
CA THR A 341 2.53 -4.12 -18.48
C THR A 341 1.44 -3.83 -17.47
N MET A 342 1.31 -2.56 -17.08
CA MET A 342 0.24 -2.10 -16.18
C MET A 342 -1.14 -2.40 -16.76
N ARG A 343 -1.33 -2.22 -18.08
CA ARG A 343 -2.58 -2.57 -18.76
C ARG A 343 -2.95 -4.04 -18.59
N ARG A 344 -1.99 -4.96 -18.73
CA ARG A 344 -2.25 -6.40 -18.52
C ARG A 344 -2.62 -6.72 -17.07
N ALA A 345 -1.96 -6.08 -16.10
CA ALA A 345 -2.31 -6.21 -14.70
C ALA A 345 -3.74 -5.70 -14.42
N ILE A 346 -4.12 -4.55 -14.99
CA ILE A 346 -5.50 -4.01 -14.88
C ILE A 346 -6.51 -4.98 -15.48
N VAL A 347 -6.23 -5.54 -16.65
CA VAL A 347 -7.14 -6.54 -17.26
C VAL A 347 -7.29 -7.77 -16.37
N ALA A 348 -6.19 -8.27 -15.79
CA ALA A 348 -6.22 -9.38 -14.85
C ALA A 348 -7.02 -9.03 -13.58
N HIS A 349 -6.84 -7.84 -13.03
CA HIS A 349 -7.64 -7.35 -11.90
C HIS A 349 -9.14 -7.28 -12.22
N VAL A 350 -9.51 -6.73 -13.38
CA VAL A 350 -10.91 -6.65 -13.82
C VAL A 350 -11.52 -8.04 -14.01
N ARG A 351 -10.76 -9.00 -14.54
CA ARG A 351 -11.21 -10.40 -14.66
C ARG A 351 -11.36 -11.07 -13.31
N PHE A 352 -10.41 -10.87 -12.41
CA PHE A 352 -10.49 -11.31 -11.02
C PHE A 352 -11.78 -10.80 -10.34
N LEU A 353 -12.04 -9.49 -10.41
CA LEU A 353 -13.26 -8.88 -9.89
C LEU A 353 -14.53 -9.47 -10.51
N ARG A 354 -14.52 -9.74 -11.81
CA ARG A 354 -15.63 -10.40 -12.52
C ARG A 354 -15.83 -11.84 -12.04
N GLN A 355 -14.75 -12.57 -11.77
CA GLN A 355 -14.81 -13.94 -11.24
C GLN A 355 -15.38 -13.97 -9.82
N MET A 356 -14.90 -13.09 -8.93
CA MET A 356 -15.43 -12.94 -7.57
C MET A 356 -16.94 -12.60 -7.56
N GLY A 357 -17.44 -11.92 -8.59
CA GLY A 357 -18.85 -11.60 -8.73
C GLY A 357 -19.74 -12.71 -9.33
N LYS A 358 -19.17 -13.80 -9.86
CA LYS A 358 -19.90 -14.84 -10.61
C LYS A 358 -20.29 -16.05 -9.78
N TYR A 359 -19.36 -16.63 -9.04
CA TYR A 359 -19.52 -17.91 -8.35
C TYR A 359 -19.54 -17.70 -6.85
N ASP A 360 -20.23 -18.55 -6.09
CA ASP A 360 -20.15 -18.55 -4.63
C ASP A 360 -18.90 -19.29 -4.15
#